data_AF-A0A2N3HI73-F1
#
_entry.id   AF-A0A2N3HI73-F1
#
_cell.length_a   1.000
_cell.length_b   1.000
_cell.length_c   1.000
_cell.angle_alpha   90.00
_cell.angle_beta   90.00
_cell.angle_gamma   90.00
#
_symmetry.space_group_name_H-M   'P 1'
#
loop_
_entity.id
_entity.type
_entity.pdbx_description
1 polymer ?
#
loop_
_entity_poly.entity_id
_entity_poly.type
_entity_poly.pdbx_seq_one_letter_code
_entity_poly.pdbx_strand_id
1 'polypeptide(L)'
;MEPFRSEIRNTPSAQTIKIYLSDESLDMKVKHHLESFKEIDFIEIRETVEQNRGDENLTVFLKDDIDINKMKTCIDSSLWWYFEEDLVD
;
A
#
# COMPACT_ATOMS: atom_id res chain seq x y z
N MET A 1 6.84 1.00 16.67
CA MET A 1 5.59 0.78 15.92
C MET A 1 5.98 0.78 14.46
N GLU A 2 5.53 -0.21 13.69
CA GLU A 2 5.85 -0.24 12.25
C GLU A 2 5.12 0.92 11.55
N PRO A 3 5.76 1.67 10.66
CA PRO A 3 5.15 2.83 10.01
C PRO A 3 3.98 2.42 9.11
N PHE A 4 4.00 1.19 8.59
CA PHE A 4 2.95 0.63 7.78
C PHE A 4 2.88 -0.90 7.94
N ARG A 5 1.77 -1.48 7.49
CA ARG A 5 1.56 -2.92 7.34
C ARG A 5 0.99 -3.19 5.96
N SER A 6 1.51 -4.20 5.26
CA SER A 6 1.00 -4.60 3.95
C SER A 6 0.52 -6.05 3.92
N GLU A 7 -0.58 -6.31 3.21
CA GLU A 7 -1.21 -7.62 3.10
C GLU A 7 -1.62 -7.93 1.67
N ILE A 8 -1.33 -9.15 1.21
CA ILE A 8 -1.87 -9.63 -0.06
C ILE A 8 -3.31 -10.09 0.14
N ARG A 9 -4.21 -9.61 -0.71
CA ARG A 9 -5.60 -10.03 -0.79
C ARG A 9 -5.85 -10.66 -2.16
N ASN A 10 -6.08 -11.97 -2.14
CA ASN A 10 -6.49 -12.71 -3.32
C ASN A 10 -8.02 -12.67 -3.41
N THR A 11 -8.56 -11.81 -4.26
CA THR A 11 -9.99 -11.83 -4.58
C THR A 11 -10.22 -12.65 -5.85
N PRO A 12 -11.43 -13.21 -6.06
CA PRO A 12 -11.75 -13.96 -7.27
C PRO A 12 -11.56 -13.15 -8.56
N SER A 13 -11.64 -11.82 -8.48
CA SER A 13 -11.51 -10.89 -9.60
C SER A 13 -10.10 -10.38 -9.83
N ALA A 14 -9.30 -10.20 -8.78
CA ALA A 14 -7.95 -9.68 -8.87
C ALA A 14 -7.14 -9.96 -7.60
N GLN A 15 -5.82 -10.06 -7.73
CA GLN A 15 -4.92 -10.04 -6.59
C GLN A 15 -4.57 -8.57 -6.29
N THR A 16 -4.75 -8.14 -5.05
CA THR A 16 -4.48 -6.78 -4.61
C THR A 16 -3.58 -6.77 -3.39
N ILE A 17 -2.88 -5.65 -3.18
CA ILE A 17 -2.07 -5.44 -1.98
C ILE A 17 -2.74 -4.33 -1.18
N LYS A 18 -3.13 -4.64 0.06
CA LYS A 18 -3.62 -3.64 1.01
C LYS A 18 -2.48 -3.12 1.84
N ILE A 19 -2.39 -1.81 1.99
CA ILE A 19 -1.40 -1.13 2.81
C ILE A 19 -2.16 -0.30 3.84
N TYR A 20 -1.81 -0.50 5.10
CA TYR A 20 -2.35 0.20 6.26
C TYR A 20 -1.22 1.07 6.80
N LEU A 21 -1.43 2.38 6.86
CA LEU A 21 -0.46 3.30 7.45
C LEU A 21 -0.81 3.52 8.91
N SER A 22 0.22 3.71 9.74
CA SER A 22 0.02 4.14 11.13
C SER A 22 -0.39 5.62 11.22
N ASP A 23 -0.11 6.41 10.18
CA ASP A 23 -0.48 7.83 10.05
C ASP A 23 -1.21 8.05 8.73
N GLU A 24 -2.53 8.22 8.82
CA GLU A 24 -3.44 8.46 7.68
C GLU A 24 -3.11 9.76 6.93
N SER A 25 -2.40 10.71 7.55
CA SER A 25 -1.98 11.95 6.87
C SER A 25 -0.98 11.70 5.73
N LEU A 26 -0.35 10.53 5.72
CA LEU A 26 0.64 10.13 4.73
C LEU A 26 0.02 9.34 3.56
N ASP A 27 -1.26 8.98 3.62
CA ASP A 27 -1.95 8.18 2.60
C ASP A 27 -1.78 8.77 1.20
N MET A 28 -2.02 10.07 1.04
CA MET A 28 -1.88 10.74 -0.25
C MET A 28 -0.42 10.78 -0.74
N LYS A 29 0.55 10.92 0.16
CA LYS A 29 1.98 10.95 -0.20
C LYS A 29 2.45 9.57 -0.64
N VAL A 30 2.11 8.55 0.14
CA VAL A 30 2.41 7.14 -0.16
C VAL A 30 1.74 6.71 -1.45
N LYS A 31 0.48 7.10 -1.67
CA LYS A 31 -0.21 6.87 -2.93
C LYS A 31 0.59 7.44 -4.11
N HIS A 32 0.99 8.71 -4.03
CA HIS A 32 1.74 9.36 -5.10
C HIS A 32 3.10 8.71 -5.37
N HIS A 33 3.79 8.28 -4.31
CA HIS A 33 5.03 7.51 -4.40
C HIS A 33 4.83 6.19 -5.15
N LEU A 34 3.76 5.46 -4.81
CA LEU A 34 3.42 4.18 -5.44
C LEU A 34 2.90 4.34 -6.89
N GLU A 35 2.27 5.47 -7.25
CA GLU A 35 1.87 5.76 -8.63
C GLU A 35 3.06 5.80 -9.62
N SER A 36 4.31 5.91 -9.12
CA SER A 36 5.52 5.86 -9.96
C SER A 36 5.83 4.46 -10.53
N PHE A 37 5.28 3.40 -9.94
CA PHE A 37 5.49 2.03 -10.38
C PHE A 37 4.67 1.73 -11.64
N LYS A 38 5.32 1.23 -12.69
CA LYS A 38 4.66 0.94 -13.97
C LYS A 38 3.80 -0.31 -13.93
N GLU A 39 4.05 -1.18 -12.96
CA GLU A 39 3.40 -2.45 -12.70
C GLU A 39 2.06 -2.27 -11.96
N ILE A 40 1.88 -1.13 -11.29
CA ILE A 40 0.64 -0.75 -10.65
C ILE A 40 -0.32 -0.24 -11.72
N ASP A 41 -1.55 -0.73 -11.69
CA ASP A 41 -2.62 -0.29 -12.57
C ASP A 41 -3.35 0.90 -11.96
N PHE A 42 -3.77 0.76 -10.70
CA PHE A 42 -4.45 1.82 -9.97
C PHE A 42 -4.30 1.64 -8.45
N ILE A 43 -4.45 2.74 -7.70
CA ILE A 43 -4.42 2.74 -6.23
C ILE A 43 -5.66 3.45 -5.70
N GLU A 44 -6.39 2.77 -4.84
CA GLU A 44 -7.61 3.27 -4.22
C GLU A 44 -7.41 3.45 -2.72
N ILE A 45 -7.72 4.62 -2.18
CA ILE A 45 -7.81 4.82 -0.72
C ILE A 45 -9.23 4.47 -0.31
N ARG A 46 -9.39 3.54 0.63
CA ARG A 46 -10.69 3.09 1.14
C ARG A 46 -10.75 3.21 2.65
N GLU A 47 -11.75 3.94 3.12
CA GLU A 47 -12.19 3.90 4.51
C GLU A 47 -12.79 2.52 4.83
N THR A 48 -12.35 1.87 5.92
CA THR A 48 -13.01 0.67 6.42
C THR A 48 -14.22 1.04 7.25
N VAL A 49 -15.43 0.72 6.77
CA VAL A 49 -16.71 0.98 7.48
C VAL A 49 -16.98 -0.05 8.59
N GLU A 50 -15.95 -0.70 9.15
CA GLU A 50 -16.13 -1.65 10.25
C GLU A 50 -16.05 -0.95 11.60
N GLN A 51 -17.14 -1.08 12.36
CA GLN A 51 -17.36 -0.55 13.71
C GLN A 51 -16.10 -0.66 14.60
N ASN A 52 -15.55 0.49 15.00
CA ASN A 52 -14.45 0.66 15.97
C ASN A 52 -13.00 0.43 15.51
N ARG A 53 -12.68 0.46 14.21
CA ARG A 53 -11.29 0.63 13.73
C ARG A 53 -11.24 1.65 12.59
N GLY A 54 -10.91 2.89 12.93
CA GLY A 54 -10.57 3.91 11.94
C GLY A 54 -9.17 3.60 11.44
N ASP A 55 -9.08 2.78 10.39
CA ASP A 55 -7.83 2.47 9.70
C ASP A 55 -8.13 2.53 8.20
N GLU A 56 -7.99 3.71 7.61
CA GLU A 56 -7.92 3.87 6.16
C GLU A 56 -6.87 2.91 5.57
N ASN A 57 -7.11 2.43 4.34
CA ASN A 57 -6.14 1.59 3.65
C ASN A 57 -6.01 1.95 2.18
N LEU A 58 -4.77 1.84 1.69
CA LEU A 58 -4.47 1.90 0.28
C LEU A 58 -4.59 0.49 -0.31
N THR A 59 -5.55 0.30 -1.22
CA THR A 59 -5.67 -0.91 -2.03
C THR A 59 -4.97 -0.68 -3.35
N VAL A 60 -3.87 -1.39 -3.56
CA VAL A 60 -3.07 -1.37 -4.78
C VAL A 60 -3.54 -2.49 -5.71
N PHE A 61 -3.94 -2.10 -6.92
CA PHE A 61 -4.29 -2.99 -8.01
C PHE A 61 -3.11 -3.09 -8.98
N LEU A 62 -2.71 -4.31 -9.28
CA LEU A 62 -1.60 -4.60 -10.19
C LEU A 62 -2.15 -4.88 -11.59
N LYS A 63 -1.31 -4.63 -12.59
CA LYS A 63 -1.59 -5.04 -13.97
C LYS A 63 -1.59 -6.57 -14.09
N ASP A 64 -2.19 -7.04 -15.17
CA ASP A 64 -2.20 -8.46 -15.52
C ASP A 64 -0.76 -9.01 -15.66
N ASP A 65 -0.59 -10.30 -15.37
CA ASP A 65 0.68 -11.05 -15.42
C ASP A 65 1.80 -10.57 -14.46
N ILE A 66 1.49 -9.71 -13.49
CA ILE A 66 2.44 -9.30 -12.46
C ILE A 66 2.44 -10.28 -11.29
N ASP A 67 3.64 -10.72 -10.89
CA ASP A 67 3.82 -11.54 -9.69
C ASP A 67 3.62 -10.69 -8.42
N ILE A 68 2.47 -10.88 -7.78
CA ILE A 68 2.10 -10.12 -6.59
C ILE A 68 3.07 -10.29 -5.42
N ASN A 69 3.73 -11.44 -5.27
CA ASN A 69 4.65 -11.66 -4.15
C ASN A 69 5.93 -10.83 -4.34
N LYS A 70 6.45 -10.80 -5.57
CA LYS A 70 7.56 -9.92 -5.94
C LYS A 70 7.17 -8.47 -5.77
N MET A 71 5.98 -8.10 -6.24
CA MET A 71 5.52 -6.72 -6.17
C MET A 71 5.31 -6.25 -4.73
N LYS A 72 4.73 -7.09 -3.87
CA LYS A 72 4.63 -6.83 -2.43
C LYS A 72 6.00 -6.56 -1.82
N THR A 73 6.98 -7.41 -2.11
CA THR A 73 8.35 -7.26 -1.58
C THR A 73 9.01 -5.96 -2.07
N CYS A 74 8.81 -5.60 -3.34
CA CYS A 74 9.31 -4.34 -3.91
C CYS A 74 8.65 -3.12 -3.25
N ILE A 75 7.32 -3.13 -3.10
CA ILE A 75 6.57 -2.07 -2.44
C ILE A 75 7.02 -1.95 -0.98
N ASP A 76 7.09 -3.06 -0.25
CA ASP A 76 7.51 -3.06 1.16
C ASP A 76 8.90 -2.45 1.32
N SER A 77 9.86 -2.88 0.49
CA SER A 77 11.22 -2.33 0.52
C SER A 77 11.21 -0.84 0.22
N SER A 78 10.46 -0.41 -0.79
CA SER A 78 10.37 0.99 -1.18
C SER A 78 9.73 1.87 -0.11
N LEU A 79 8.69 1.37 0.57
CA LEU A 79 8.05 2.07 1.68
C LEU A 79 8.96 2.13 2.90
N TRP A 80 9.68 1.06 3.22
CA TRP A 80 10.68 1.10 4.29
C TRP A 80 11.71 2.19 4.06
N TRP A 81 12.25 2.31 2.84
CA TRP A 81 13.15 3.42 2.49
C TRP A 81 12.48 4.78 2.62
N TYR A 82 11.25 4.93 2.13
CA TYR A 82 10.49 6.18 2.24
C TYR A 82 10.31 6.63 3.70
N PHE A 83 9.97 5.71 4.59
CA PHE A 83 9.80 6.00 6.01
C PHE A 83 11.13 6.14 6.76
N GLU A 84 12.19 5.41 6.37
CA GLU A 84 13.52 5.60 6.95
C GLU A 84 14.11 6.96 6.57
N GLU A 85 13.95 7.44 5.33
CA GLU A 85 14.40 8.78 4.94
C GLU A 85 13.61 9.90 5.66
N ASP A 86 12.30 9.73 5.87
CA ASP A 86 11.45 10.70 6.58
C ASP A 86 11.74 10.75 8.10
N LEU A 87 12.35 9.70 8.68
CA LEU A 87 12.71 9.60 10.11
C LEU A 87 14.11 10.15 10.45
N VAL A 88 14.89 10.63 9.46
CA VAL A 88 16.30 11.05 9.63
C VAL A 88 16.48 12.58 9.67
N ASP A 89 15.41 13.36 9.87
CA ASP A 89 15.50 14.81 10.15
C ASP A 89 15.36 15.13 11.66
#